data_AF-A0A6A5SNX1-F1
#
_entry.id   AF-A0A6A5SNX1-F1
#
_cell.length_a   1.000
_cell.length_b   1.000
_cell.length_c   1.000
_cell.angle_alpha   90.00
_cell.angle_beta   90.00
_cell.angle_gamma   90.00
#
_symmetry.space_group_name_H-M   'P 1'
#
loop_
_entity.id
_entity.type
_entity.pdbx_description
1 polymer ?
#
loop_
_entity_poly.entity_id
_entity_poly.type
_entity_poly.pdbx_seq_one_letter_code
_entity_poly.pdbx_strand_id
1 'polypeptide(L)'
;MRANPAAFLSLPLLAAGARHGHLHHHKVGRRHLETAVVTVTEIAYETVTQAPPADAPSALPPNNGTAPAPSTLPPKNGTAPAPSASPSNRAPSAVSSAIPPANGAIAYKPLVPVANSAILVNSCDYHIYVSSVGASSCGPGTDCQLVAANTTYSEKIRSCDHSGISLKLSRTKDMATPMQFEYTVWEDKKTVSYDISYLDCMKNANGEQDLSACPGHDGGIQAAAGADCPSYQCEANVWCPQEAYVVAEFDYKPGAPVGACGVEKGVAFEICAANR
;
A
#
# COMPACT_ATOMS: atom_id res chain seq x y z
N MET A 1 88.15 3.55 2.67
CA MET A 1 87.74 4.88 3.14
C MET A 1 86.22 4.93 3.18
N ARG A 2 85.67 5.33 4.33
CA ARG A 2 84.30 5.81 4.63
C ARG A 2 83.09 4.96 4.22
N ALA A 3 82.49 4.36 5.25
CA ALA A 3 81.11 3.90 5.32
C ALA A 3 80.13 5.08 5.37
N ASN A 4 78.89 4.86 4.91
CA ASN A 4 77.68 5.47 5.47
C ASN A 4 76.45 4.59 5.15
N PRO A 5 75.59 4.27 6.14
CA PRO A 5 74.35 3.55 5.94
C PRO A 5 73.20 4.50 5.57
N ALA A 6 72.33 4.07 4.64
CA ALA A 6 71.09 4.75 4.32
C ALA A 6 70.00 4.35 5.33
N ALA A 7 69.44 5.36 6.00
CA ALA A 7 68.30 5.22 6.92
C ALA A 7 66.99 5.13 6.13
N PHE A 8 66.15 4.13 6.46
CA PHE A 8 64.75 4.07 6.05
C PHE A 8 63.91 4.91 7.02
N LEU A 9 63.29 5.97 6.51
CA LEU A 9 62.24 6.74 7.19
C LEU A 9 60.91 6.43 6.49
N SER A 10 60.08 5.62 7.14
CA SER A 10 58.67 5.41 6.78
C SER A 10 57.85 6.61 7.22
N LEU A 11 57.26 7.34 6.26
CA LEU A 11 56.21 8.33 6.54
C LEU A 11 54.83 7.66 6.55
N PRO A 12 53.95 7.96 7.52
CA PRO A 12 52.54 7.63 7.43
C PRO A 12 51.84 8.58 6.46
N LEU A 13 51.11 8.03 5.48
CA LEU A 13 50.14 8.77 4.68
C LEU A 13 48.97 9.19 5.58
N LEU A 14 48.91 10.47 5.94
CA LEU A 14 47.71 11.13 6.43
C LEU A 14 46.79 11.41 5.24
N ALA A 15 45.69 10.68 5.14
CA ALA A 15 44.60 11.02 4.24
C ALA A 15 43.87 12.27 4.79
N ALA A 16 44.03 13.40 4.10
CA ALA A 16 43.25 14.61 4.35
C ALA A 16 41.83 14.42 3.81
N GLY A 17 40.89 14.05 4.68
CA GLY A 17 39.47 14.15 4.39
C GLY A 17 39.01 15.61 4.47
N ALA A 18 38.74 16.23 3.33
CA ALA A 18 38.05 17.52 3.27
C ALA A 18 36.60 17.34 3.74
N ARG A 19 36.33 17.64 5.02
CA ARG A 19 34.98 17.81 5.54
C ARG A 19 34.48 19.20 5.13
N HIS A 20 33.61 19.26 4.13
CA HIS A 20 32.73 20.42 3.93
C HIS A 20 31.70 20.42 5.07
N GLY A 21 32.02 21.17 6.12
CA GLY A 21 31.09 21.48 7.20
C GLY A 21 30.17 22.62 6.78
N HIS A 22 28.91 22.31 6.49
CA HIS A 22 27.85 23.31 6.56
C HIS A 22 27.54 23.59 8.04
N LEU A 23 28.06 24.73 8.50
CA LEU A 23 27.72 25.37 9.77
C LEU A 23 26.25 25.82 9.74
N HIS A 24 25.33 24.92 10.09
CA HIS A 24 23.99 25.34 10.49
C HIS A 24 24.05 25.84 11.92
N HIS A 25 24.03 27.17 12.04
CA HIS A 25 23.91 27.92 13.28
C HIS A 25 22.48 27.73 13.84
N HIS A 26 22.20 26.59 14.45
CA HIS A 26 20.97 26.45 15.24
C HIS A 26 21.15 27.19 16.56
N LYS A 27 20.63 28.42 16.62
CA LYS A 27 20.24 29.06 17.88
C LYS A 27 19.25 28.13 18.56
N VAL A 28 19.71 27.39 19.55
CA VAL A 28 18.85 26.65 20.49
C VAL A 28 18.16 27.68 21.37
N GLY A 29 17.06 28.23 20.87
CA GLY A 29 16.06 28.86 21.71
C GLY A 29 15.40 27.74 22.52
N ARG A 30 15.67 27.68 23.83
CA ARG A 30 14.87 26.93 24.78
C ARG A 30 13.42 27.41 24.65
N ARG A 31 12.60 26.68 23.90
CA ARG A 31 11.14 26.79 24.01
C ARG A 31 10.75 25.99 25.24
N HIS A 32 10.20 26.69 26.21
CA HIS A 32 9.50 26.10 27.33
C HIS A 32 8.29 25.36 26.76
N LEU A 33 8.36 24.02 26.73
CA LEU A 33 7.22 23.17 26.39
C LEU A 33 6.38 23.02 27.65
N GLU A 34 5.32 23.82 27.73
CA GLU A 34 4.29 23.69 28.74
C GLU A 34 3.28 22.65 28.27
N THR A 35 3.41 21.43 28.77
CA THR A 35 2.49 20.34 28.44
C THR A 35 1.21 20.51 29.26
N ALA A 36 0.21 21.17 28.68
CA ALA A 36 -1.13 21.19 29.25
C ALA A 36 -1.82 19.85 28.96
N VAL A 37 -2.08 19.07 30.01
CA VAL A 37 -2.97 17.90 29.94
C VAL A 37 -4.40 18.44 29.86
N VAL A 38 -4.99 18.38 28.66
CA VAL A 38 -6.41 18.71 28.47
C VAL A 38 -7.22 17.46 28.79
N THR A 39 -7.84 17.44 29.97
CA THR A 39 -8.81 16.41 30.34
C THR A 39 -10.12 16.69 29.60
N VAL A 40 -10.44 15.88 28.60
CA VAL A 40 -11.71 15.94 27.88
C VAL A 40 -12.76 15.23 28.74
N THR A 41 -13.58 15.99 29.46
CA THR A 41 -14.52 15.44 30.46
C THR A 41 -15.90 15.13 29.90
N GLU A 42 -16.25 15.54 28.69
CA GLU A 42 -17.59 15.30 28.13
C GLU A 42 -17.57 15.20 26.60
N ILE A 43 -18.14 14.10 26.10
CA ILE A 43 -18.51 13.96 24.70
C ILE A 43 -20.02 14.23 24.64
N ALA A 44 -20.40 15.39 24.13
CA ALA A 44 -21.81 15.70 23.86
C ALA A 44 -22.19 15.12 22.49
N TYR A 45 -23.15 14.20 22.47
CA TYR A 45 -23.76 13.72 21.24
C TYR A 45 -24.97 14.59 20.91
N GLU A 46 -24.83 15.48 19.94
CA GLU A 46 -25.96 16.25 19.43
C GLU A 46 -26.69 15.42 18.37
N THR A 47 -27.92 15.00 18.68
CA THR A 47 -28.74 14.22 17.74
C THR A 47 -29.50 15.19 16.85
N VAL A 48 -29.09 15.31 15.59
CA VAL A 48 -29.81 16.13 14.60
C VAL A 48 -31.00 15.33 14.07
N THR A 49 -32.20 15.67 14.55
CA THR A 49 -33.45 15.14 14.00
C THR A 49 -33.82 15.92 12.75
N GLN A 50 -33.56 15.34 11.58
CA GLN A 50 -33.99 15.90 10.31
C GLN A 50 -35.48 15.60 10.10
N ALA A 51 -36.29 16.65 9.93
CA ALA A 51 -37.70 16.49 9.63
C ALA A 51 -37.88 15.77 8.27
N PRO A 52 -38.83 14.83 8.15
CA PRO A 52 -39.08 14.16 6.89
C PRO A 52 -39.55 15.18 5.83
N PRO A 53 -39.11 15.02 4.56
CA PRO A 53 -39.60 15.85 3.47
C PRO A 53 -41.12 15.68 3.32
N ALA A 54 -41.83 16.79 3.13
CA ALA A 54 -43.27 16.80 2.91
C ALA A 54 -43.61 16.05 1.62
N ASP A 55 -44.45 15.02 1.75
CA ASP A 55 -44.92 14.18 0.66
C ASP A 55 -45.71 14.98 -0.38
N ALA A 56 -45.34 14.78 -1.66
CA ALA A 56 -46.14 15.18 -2.80
C ALA A 56 -47.31 14.20 -3.02
N PRO A 57 -48.51 14.67 -3.42
CA PRO A 57 -49.65 13.80 -3.63
C PRO A 57 -49.51 13.06 -4.97
N SER A 58 -49.37 11.73 -4.91
CA SER A 58 -49.49 10.86 -6.10
C SER A 58 -50.75 10.01 -5.97
N ALA A 59 -51.72 10.30 -6.83
CA ALA A 59 -52.97 9.56 -6.95
C ALA A 59 -52.77 8.35 -7.87
N LEU A 60 -53.06 7.14 -7.36
CA LEU A 60 -53.34 5.96 -8.20
C LEU A 60 -54.48 5.11 -7.59
N PRO A 61 -55.28 4.44 -8.44
CA PRO A 61 -56.53 3.76 -8.07
C PRO A 61 -56.33 2.32 -7.57
N PRO A 62 -57.39 1.67 -7.01
CA PRO A 62 -57.25 0.41 -6.29
C PRO A 62 -57.26 -0.78 -7.24
N ASN A 63 -56.42 -1.79 -6.95
CA ASN A 63 -56.53 -3.10 -7.58
C ASN A 63 -56.68 -4.19 -6.52
N ASN A 64 -57.85 -4.84 -6.55
CA ASN A 64 -58.21 -6.05 -5.82
C ASN A 64 -57.42 -7.25 -6.35
N GLY A 65 -56.97 -8.15 -5.47
CA GLY A 65 -56.51 -9.47 -5.93
C GLY A 65 -55.76 -10.32 -4.92
N THR A 66 -56.52 -11.01 -4.07
CA THR A 66 -56.40 -12.44 -3.76
C THR A 66 -55.05 -13.01 -3.29
N ALA A 67 -54.99 -13.35 -2.00
CA ALA A 67 -53.98 -14.19 -1.37
C ALA A 67 -54.08 -15.67 -1.77
N PRO A 68 -52.96 -16.41 -1.69
CA PRO A 68 -53.01 -17.79 -1.23
C PRO A 68 -52.02 -18.13 -0.09
N ALA A 69 -52.40 -19.20 0.59
CA ALA A 69 -52.00 -19.76 1.88
C ALA A 69 -50.52 -20.17 2.07
N PRO A 70 -50.09 -20.41 3.33
CA PRO A 70 -48.75 -20.89 3.66
C PRO A 70 -48.65 -22.43 3.54
N SER A 71 -47.59 -22.92 2.89
CA SER A 71 -47.22 -24.35 2.92
C SER A 71 -46.14 -24.60 3.98
N THR A 72 -46.48 -25.51 4.89
CA THR A 72 -45.66 -26.18 5.89
C THR A 72 -44.97 -27.40 5.28
N LEU A 73 -43.85 -27.84 5.89
CA LEU A 73 -43.31 -29.22 6.07
C LEU A 73 -41.75 -29.19 6.15
N PRO A 74 -41.05 -30.24 6.63
CA PRO A 74 -40.89 -30.67 8.03
C PRO A 74 -39.37 -30.79 8.43
N PRO A 75 -39.03 -31.17 9.69
CA PRO A 75 -37.63 -31.27 10.12
C PRO A 75 -37.01 -32.63 9.74
N LYS A 76 -35.72 -32.64 9.36
CA LYS A 76 -34.93 -33.88 9.25
C LYS A 76 -33.71 -33.82 10.16
N ASN A 77 -33.82 -34.60 11.22
CA ASN A 77 -32.79 -34.97 12.18
C ASN A 77 -31.97 -36.14 11.61
N GLY A 78 -30.66 -36.15 11.77
CA GLY A 78 -29.80 -37.25 11.33
C GLY A 78 -28.39 -37.15 11.91
N THR A 79 -28.08 -38.04 12.85
CA THR A 79 -26.87 -38.08 13.68
C THR A 79 -25.91 -39.18 13.19
N ALA A 80 -24.61 -38.83 13.07
CA ALA A 80 -23.38 -39.67 13.19
C ALA A 80 -23.14 -40.82 12.17
N PRO A 81 -21.92 -41.44 12.09
CA PRO A 81 -20.62 -41.15 12.72
C PRO A 81 -19.42 -41.01 11.75
N ALA A 82 -18.26 -40.65 12.33
CA ALA A 82 -16.92 -40.60 11.73
C ALA A 82 -16.37 -41.95 11.23
N PRO A 83 -15.31 -41.92 10.41
CA PRO A 83 -14.19 -42.82 10.63
C PRO A 83 -12.82 -42.13 10.63
N SER A 84 -11.97 -42.62 11.53
CA SER A 84 -10.52 -42.42 11.62
C SER A 84 -9.78 -42.73 10.33
N ALA A 85 -8.78 -41.92 9.99
CA ALA A 85 -7.63 -42.34 9.21
C ALA A 85 -6.35 -41.63 9.69
N SER A 86 -5.28 -42.42 9.73
CA SER A 86 -3.98 -42.28 10.41
C SER A 86 -3.11 -41.07 10.06
N PRO A 87 -2.11 -40.76 10.92
CA PRO A 87 -1.11 -39.73 10.66
C PRO A 87 -0.03 -40.26 9.69
N SER A 88 0.09 -39.64 8.52
CA SER A 88 1.21 -39.86 7.61
C SER A 88 2.31 -38.83 7.92
N ASN A 89 3.35 -39.28 8.63
CA ASN A 89 4.64 -38.58 8.70
C ASN A 89 5.17 -38.35 7.28
N ARG A 90 5.20 -37.10 6.83
CA ARG A 90 5.93 -36.70 5.63
C ARG A 90 6.96 -35.64 6.02
N ALA A 91 8.23 -36.01 5.86
CA ALA A 91 9.37 -35.16 6.08
C ALA A 91 9.30 -33.88 5.23
N PRO A 92 9.83 -32.73 5.71
CA PRO A 92 9.89 -31.51 4.92
C PRO A 92 10.85 -31.72 3.75
N SER A 93 10.29 -31.83 2.54
CA SER A 93 11.08 -31.71 1.33
C SER A 93 11.45 -30.24 1.19
N ALA A 94 12.74 -29.95 1.20
CA ALA A 94 13.29 -28.65 0.87
C ALA A 94 12.73 -28.22 -0.49
N VAL A 95 11.90 -27.19 -0.49
CA VAL A 95 11.40 -26.57 -1.72
C VAL A 95 12.60 -25.85 -2.33
N SER A 96 13.16 -26.47 -3.36
CA SER A 96 14.20 -25.87 -4.19
C SER A 96 13.63 -24.62 -4.84
N SER A 97 14.07 -23.45 -4.39
CA SER A 97 13.90 -22.16 -5.06
C SER A 97 14.65 -22.15 -6.39
N ALA A 98 14.15 -22.90 -7.37
CA ALA A 98 14.58 -22.76 -8.74
C ALA A 98 13.87 -21.55 -9.33
N ILE A 99 14.60 -20.44 -9.48
CA ILE A 99 14.16 -19.25 -10.20
C ILE A 99 13.81 -19.71 -11.63
N PRO A 100 12.53 -19.60 -12.07
CA PRO A 100 12.15 -19.93 -13.44
C PRO A 100 12.89 -19.00 -14.42
N PRO A 101 13.23 -19.48 -15.62
CA PRO A 101 13.88 -18.65 -16.62
C PRO A 101 12.96 -17.51 -17.08
N ALA A 102 13.47 -16.28 -17.01
CA ALA A 102 12.89 -15.09 -17.62
C ALA A 102 12.79 -15.28 -19.13
N ASN A 103 11.61 -15.63 -19.66
CA ASN A 103 11.25 -15.47 -21.09
C ASN A 103 9.77 -15.77 -21.36
N GLY A 104 8.91 -15.12 -20.59
CA GLY A 104 7.49 -15.04 -20.86
C GLY A 104 6.90 -14.00 -19.92
N ALA A 105 7.23 -12.72 -20.14
CA ALA A 105 6.69 -11.63 -19.33
C ALA A 105 5.18 -11.80 -19.24
N ILE A 106 4.67 -12.03 -18.02
CA ILE A 106 3.24 -12.07 -17.77
C ILE A 106 2.73 -10.66 -18.09
N ALA A 107 2.10 -10.51 -19.25
CA ALA A 107 1.50 -9.25 -19.64
C ALA A 107 0.16 -9.11 -18.91
N TYR A 108 0.16 -8.41 -17.78
CA TYR A 108 -1.09 -8.01 -17.14
C TYR A 108 -1.93 -7.16 -18.09
N LYS A 109 -3.25 -7.22 -17.92
CA LYS A 109 -4.16 -6.31 -18.64
C LYS A 109 -3.73 -4.87 -18.35
N PRO A 110 -3.57 -4.01 -19.38
CA PRO A 110 -3.13 -2.64 -19.17
C PRO A 110 -4.00 -1.92 -18.14
N LEU A 111 -3.34 -1.33 -17.14
CA LEU A 111 -3.97 -0.50 -16.14
C LEU A 111 -4.17 0.90 -16.70
N VAL A 112 -5.41 1.40 -16.65
CA VAL A 112 -5.78 2.70 -17.24
C VAL A 112 -6.06 3.69 -16.10
N PRO A 113 -5.22 4.71 -15.90
CA PRO A 113 -5.49 5.74 -14.90
C PRO A 113 -6.65 6.65 -15.27
N VAL A 114 -7.21 7.27 -14.23
CA VAL A 114 -8.26 8.28 -14.35
C VAL A 114 -7.65 9.65 -14.11
N ALA A 115 -7.89 10.59 -15.02
CA ALA A 115 -7.34 11.93 -14.97
C ALA A 115 -7.57 12.61 -13.60
N ASN A 116 -6.50 13.16 -13.01
CA ASN A 116 -6.50 13.84 -11.70
C ASN A 116 -6.89 12.95 -10.49
N SER A 117 -6.87 11.63 -10.65
CA SER A 117 -7.25 10.68 -9.60
C SER A 117 -6.13 9.71 -9.28
N ALA A 118 -6.09 9.29 -8.02
CA ALA A 118 -5.40 8.08 -7.59
C ALA A 118 -6.45 6.98 -7.48
N ILE A 119 -6.27 5.90 -8.24
CA ILE A 119 -7.18 4.76 -8.22
C ILE A 119 -6.47 3.50 -7.77
N LEU A 120 -7.21 2.63 -7.09
CA LEU A 120 -6.77 1.30 -6.70
C LEU A 120 -7.82 0.29 -7.16
N VAL A 121 -7.42 -0.59 -8.09
CA VAL A 121 -8.24 -1.69 -8.57
C VAL A 121 -7.97 -2.92 -7.71
N ASN A 122 -8.99 -3.42 -7.04
CA ASN A 122 -8.93 -4.69 -6.33
C ASN A 122 -9.42 -5.81 -7.25
N SER A 123 -8.50 -6.47 -7.96
CA SER A 123 -8.81 -7.62 -8.83
C SER A 123 -8.74 -8.96 -8.07
N CYS A 124 -8.58 -8.91 -6.75
CA CYS A 124 -8.62 -10.11 -5.93
C CYS A 124 -10.05 -10.64 -5.79
N ASP A 125 -10.18 -11.91 -5.46
CA ASP A 125 -11.44 -12.57 -5.08
C ASP A 125 -11.84 -12.30 -3.61
N TYR A 126 -11.03 -11.51 -2.90
CA TYR A 126 -11.27 -11.08 -1.53
C TYR A 126 -11.35 -9.55 -1.40
N HIS A 127 -12.05 -9.10 -0.35
CA HIS A 127 -12.10 -7.69 0.01
C HIS A 127 -10.80 -7.27 0.73
N ILE A 128 -10.45 -6.00 0.62
CA ILE A 128 -9.37 -5.38 1.41
C ILE A 128 -9.92 -4.16 2.15
N TYR A 129 -9.10 -3.63 3.05
CA TYR A 129 -9.29 -2.32 3.65
C TYR A 129 -8.21 -1.37 3.12
N VAL A 130 -8.59 -0.11 2.93
CA VAL A 130 -7.70 0.96 2.45
C VAL A 130 -7.77 2.14 3.41
N SER A 131 -6.60 2.64 3.83
CA SER A 131 -6.46 3.95 4.44
C SER A 131 -5.60 4.82 3.54
N SER A 132 -6.09 6.02 3.20
CA SER A 132 -5.31 7.02 2.47
C SER A 132 -4.73 8.02 3.47
N VAL A 133 -3.45 7.85 3.79
CA VAL A 133 -2.77 8.55 4.89
C VAL A 133 -1.77 9.54 4.33
N GLY A 134 -1.72 10.74 4.91
CA GLY A 134 -0.72 11.77 4.61
C GLY A 134 -0.56 12.71 5.78
N ALA A 135 0.34 13.69 5.66
CA ALA A 135 0.45 14.77 6.64
C ALA A 135 -0.85 15.59 6.71
N SER A 136 -1.01 16.38 7.78
CA SER A 136 -2.19 17.25 7.94
C SER A 136 -2.38 18.26 6.80
N SER A 137 -1.28 18.67 6.15
CA SER A 137 -1.28 19.56 4.98
C SER A 137 -1.91 18.95 3.73
N CYS A 138 -2.03 17.62 3.68
CA CYS A 138 -2.61 16.90 2.55
C CYS A 138 -4.14 16.99 2.43
N GLY A 139 -4.80 17.61 3.42
CA GLY A 139 -6.26 17.57 3.54
C GLY A 139 -6.79 16.21 4.02
N PRO A 140 -8.13 16.01 3.98
CA PRO A 140 -8.74 14.82 4.54
C PRO A 140 -8.32 13.56 3.76
N GLY A 141 -7.95 12.52 4.51
CA GLY A 141 -7.72 11.19 3.99
C GLY A 141 -8.94 10.28 4.16
N THR A 142 -8.73 8.99 3.90
CA THR A 142 -9.70 7.93 4.19
C THR A 142 -9.12 7.04 5.26
N ASP A 143 -9.95 6.58 6.20
CA ASP A 143 -9.54 5.62 7.21
C ASP A 143 -10.32 4.31 7.08
N CYS A 144 -9.59 3.21 6.87
CA CYS A 144 -10.07 1.83 6.91
C CYS A 144 -11.34 1.58 6.08
N GLN A 145 -11.39 2.12 4.87
CA GLN A 145 -12.50 1.90 3.94
C GLN A 145 -12.43 0.49 3.37
N LEU A 146 -13.54 -0.25 3.43
CA LEU A 146 -13.68 -1.54 2.76
C LEU A 146 -13.72 -1.33 1.24
N VAL A 147 -12.82 -1.99 0.52
CA VAL A 147 -12.83 -2.08 -0.94
C VAL A 147 -13.14 -3.52 -1.29
N ALA A 148 -14.30 -3.73 -1.89
CA ALA A 148 -14.75 -5.09 -2.15
C ALA A 148 -13.93 -5.77 -3.24
N ALA A 149 -13.96 -7.11 -3.28
CA ALA A 149 -13.42 -7.90 -4.37
C ALA A 149 -13.98 -7.39 -5.72
N ASN A 150 -13.11 -7.29 -6.73
CA ASN A 150 -13.47 -6.82 -8.07
C ASN A 150 -14.08 -5.40 -8.11
N THR A 151 -13.69 -4.53 -7.19
CA THR A 151 -14.10 -3.11 -7.18
C THR A 151 -12.91 -2.17 -7.18
N THR A 152 -13.19 -0.89 -7.40
CA THR A 152 -12.18 0.16 -7.48
C THR A 152 -12.38 1.16 -6.36
N TYR A 153 -11.32 1.45 -5.61
CA TYR A 153 -11.22 2.65 -4.78
C TYR A 153 -10.68 3.80 -5.62
N SER A 154 -11.17 5.01 -5.36
CA SER A 154 -10.68 6.22 -6.02
C SER A 154 -10.73 7.40 -5.05
N GLU A 155 -9.67 8.20 -5.11
CA GLU A 155 -9.67 9.55 -4.56
C GLU A 155 -9.12 10.55 -5.59
N LYS A 156 -9.40 11.83 -5.37
CA LYS A 156 -8.71 12.90 -6.11
C LYS A 156 -7.26 12.93 -5.67
N ILE A 157 -6.32 13.13 -6.60
CA ILE A 157 -4.92 13.37 -6.23
C ILE A 157 -4.85 14.60 -5.32
N ARG A 158 -4.30 14.39 -4.13
CA ARG A 158 -4.11 15.43 -3.10
C ARG A 158 -2.68 15.95 -3.17
N SER A 159 -2.50 17.24 -2.88
CA SER A 159 -1.18 17.85 -2.77
C SER A 159 -0.92 18.17 -1.31
N CYS A 160 0.29 17.87 -0.85
CA CYS A 160 0.73 18.09 0.51
C CYS A 160 1.87 19.11 0.54
N ASP A 161 2.14 19.66 1.71
CA ASP A 161 3.37 20.40 1.97
C ASP A 161 4.48 19.41 2.32
N HIS A 162 5.52 19.35 1.46
CA HIS A 162 6.76 18.56 1.65
C HIS A 162 6.57 17.07 2.00
N SER A 163 5.46 16.45 1.58
CA SER A 163 5.14 15.04 1.89
C SER A 163 4.29 14.40 0.80
N GLY A 164 4.08 13.09 0.91
CA GLY A 164 3.24 12.31 0.01
C GLY A 164 1.99 11.74 0.69
N ILE A 165 1.23 11.00 -0.10
CA ILE A 165 0.13 10.14 0.34
C ILE A 165 0.57 8.69 0.23
N SER A 166 0.25 7.90 1.25
CA SER A 166 0.36 6.45 1.24
C SER A 166 -1.04 5.85 1.30
N LEU A 167 -1.42 5.13 0.25
CA LEU A 167 -2.54 4.20 0.25
C LEU A 167 -2.08 2.92 0.93
N LYS A 168 -2.47 2.74 2.20
CA LYS A 168 -2.18 1.55 3.01
C LYS A 168 -3.27 0.52 2.80
N LEU A 169 -2.89 -0.69 2.41
CA LEU A 169 -3.79 -1.81 2.09
C LEU A 169 -3.60 -2.93 3.11
N SER A 170 -4.70 -3.50 3.61
CA SER A 170 -4.68 -4.70 4.45
C SER A 170 -5.84 -5.63 4.14
N ARG A 171 -5.68 -6.93 4.41
CA ARG A 171 -6.80 -7.90 4.43
C ARG A 171 -7.69 -7.74 5.66
N THR A 172 -7.22 -7.04 6.69
CA THR A 172 -7.86 -6.87 8.00
C THR A 172 -7.98 -5.40 8.38
N LYS A 173 -8.99 -5.07 9.20
CA LYS A 173 -9.26 -3.69 9.63
C LYS A 173 -8.17 -3.07 10.49
N ASP A 174 -7.38 -3.89 11.17
CA ASP A 174 -6.34 -3.43 12.11
C ASP A 174 -5.10 -2.85 11.41
N MET A 175 -4.97 -3.04 10.08
CA MET A 175 -3.86 -2.51 9.28
C MET A 175 -2.48 -2.82 9.88
N ALA A 176 -2.32 -3.99 10.49
CA ALA A 176 -1.10 -4.30 11.26
C ALA A 176 0.16 -4.43 10.39
N THR A 177 0.02 -4.92 9.16
CA THR A 177 1.13 -5.15 8.19
C THR A 177 0.70 -4.71 6.78
N PRO A 178 0.50 -3.40 6.56
CA PRO A 178 -0.09 -2.92 5.33
C PRO A 178 0.90 -2.99 4.17
N MET A 179 0.42 -3.31 2.98
CA MET A 179 1.13 -2.95 1.74
C MET A 179 0.87 -1.47 1.43
N GLN A 180 1.80 -0.80 0.75
CA GLN A 180 1.69 0.62 0.44
C GLN A 180 1.79 0.89 -1.06
N PHE A 181 0.89 1.73 -1.55
CA PHE A 181 1.10 2.47 -2.79
C PHE A 181 1.24 3.93 -2.45
N GLU A 182 2.30 4.56 -2.93
CA GLU A 182 2.61 5.94 -2.55
C GLU A 182 2.47 6.85 -3.76
N TYR A 183 2.04 8.08 -3.53
CA TYR A 183 2.14 9.13 -4.52
C TYR A 183 2.44 10.48 -3.89
N THR A 184 3.18 11.33 -4.60
CA THR A 184 3.56 12.68 -4.13
C THR A 184 3.41 13.68 -5.26
N VAL A 185 2.62 14.72 -5.03
CA VAL A 185 2.55 15.87 -5.95
C VAL A 185 3.71 16.81 -5.64
N TRP A 186 4.53 17.10 -6.66
CA TRP A 186 5.70 17.95 -6.54
C TRP A 186 5.32 19.42 -6.30
N GLU A 187 6.31 20.24 -5.94
CA GLU A 187 6.10 21.67 -5.68
C GLU A 187 5.55 22.43 -6.90
N ASP A 188 5.83 21.97 -8.12
CA ASP A 188 5.31 22.53 -9.38
C ASP A 188 3.80 22.33 -9.56
N LYS A 189 3.18 21.49 -8.73
CA LYS A 189 1.76 21.07 -8.77
C LYS A 189 1.32 20.43 -10.10
N LYS A 190 2.27 20.03 -10.93
CA LYS A 190 2.06 19.44 -12.26
C LYS A 190 2.61 18.03 -12.33
N THR A 191 3.60 17.69 -11.51
CA THR A 191 4.22 16.37 -11.49
C THR A 191 3.71 15.58 -10.29
N VAL A 192 3.34 14.32 -10.53
CA VAL A 192 3.07 13.31 -9.49
C VAL A 192 4.10 12.20 -9.61
N SER A 193 4.82 11.91 -8.54
CA SER A 193 5.59 10.68 -8.41
C SER A 193 4.78 9.59 -7.74
N TYR A 194 5.06 8.34 -8.04
CA TYR A 194 4.37 7.18 -7.48
C TYR A 194 5.25 5.94 -7.48
N ASP A 195 4.97 5.02 -6.57
CA ASP A 195 5.72 3.78 -6.40
C ASP A 195 4.90 2.69 -5.69
N ILE A 196 5.49 1.48 -5.66
CA ILE A 196 4.99 0.31 -4.95
C ILE A 196 5.93 0.06 -3.77
N SER A 197 5.38 -0.16 -2.57
CA SER A 197 6.17 -0.39 -1.37
C SER A 197 5.65 -1.57 -0.55
N TYR A 198 6.51 -2.57 -0.37
CA TYR A 198 6.26 -3.76 0.44
C TYR A 198 6.81 -3.64 1.87
N LEU A 199 7.43 -2.50 2.20
CA LEU A 199 8.29 -2.39 3.39
C LEU A 199 7.59 -2.75 4.71
N ASP A 200 6.30 -2.44 4.81
CA ASP A 200 5.49 -2.61 6.02
C ASP A 200 4.82 -4.01 6.11
N CYS A 201 4.83 -4.80 5.03
CA CYS A 201 4.20 -6.13 4.97
C CYS A 201 5.17 -7.28 4.70
N MET A 202 6.36 -6.98 4.17
CA MET A 202 7.37 -8.00 3.89
C MET A 202 7.98 -8.56 5.18
N LYS A 203 8.47 -9.80 5.09
CA LYS A 203 9.41 -10.34 6.07
C LYS A 203 10.77 -10.44 5.42
N ASN A 204 11.74 -9.69 5.94
CA ASN A 204 13.11 -9.70 5.48
C ASN A 204 14.16 -9.46 6.59
N ALA A 205 13.74 -9.46 7.85
CA ALA A 205 14.60 -9.10 8.98
C ALA A 205 15.82 -10.02 9.14
N ASN A 206 15.72 -11.27 8.69
CA ASN A 206 16.80 -12.26 8.71
C ASN A 206 17.23 -12.65 7.28
N GLY A 207 17.00 -11.78 6.31
CA GLY A 207 17.30 -12.02 4.89
C GLY A 207 16.26 -12.85 4.14
N GLU A 208 15.09 -13.09 4.74
CA GLU A 208 13.96 -13.68 4.02
C GLU A 208 13.51 -12.79 2.86
N GLN A 209 12.94 -13.42 1.83
CA GLN A 209 12.32 -12.74 0.69
C GLN A 209 10.85 -13.16 0.64
N ASP A 210 10.10 -12.81 1.69
CA ASP A 210 8.71 -13.23 1.87
C ASP A 210 7.75 -12.05 1.79
N LEU A 211 6.92 -12.04 0.75
CA LEU A 211 5.87 -11.06 0.48
C LEU A 211 4.46 -11.66 0.69
N SER A 212 4.34 -12.87 1.26
CA SER A 212 3.06 -13.58 1.39
C SER A 212 2.03 -12.87 2.29
N ALA A 213 2.47 -11.95 3.15
CA ALA A 213 1.60 -11.13 3.99
C ALA A 213 1.11 -9.86 3.27
N CYS A 214 1.70 -9.51 2.13
CA CYS A 214 1.34 -8.32 1.36
C CYS A 214 0.06 -8.58 0.53
N PRO A 215 -1.05 -7.86 0.79
CA PRO A 215 -2.27 -8.04 0.02
C PRO A 215 -2.04 -7.89 -1.48
N GLY A 216 -2.63 -8.77 -2.28
CA GLY A 216 -2.53 -8.71 -3.73
C GLY A 216 -1.36 -9.44 -4.36
N HIS A 217 -0.29 -9.66 -3.58
CA HIS A 217 0.95 -10.19 -4.12
C HIS A 217 0.81 -11.60 -4.70
N ASP A 218 -0.15 -12.37 -4.18
CA ASP A 218 -0.49 -13.71 -4.65
C ASP A 218 -1.07 -13.75 -6.07
N GLY A 219 -1.62 -12.65 -6.56
CA GLY A 219 -2.09 -12.49 -7.94
C GLY A 219 -1.29 -11.44 -8.75
N GLY A 220 -0.18 -10.94 -8.22
CA GLY A 220 0.64 -9.94 -8.90
C GLY A 220 0.15 -8.49 -8.70
N ILE A 221 1.07 -7.54 -8.88
CA ILE A 221 0.83 -6.12 -8.64
C ILE A 221 1.24 -5.32 -9.88
N GLN A 222 0.51 -4.25 -10.19
CA GLN A 222 0.97 -3.27 -11.16
C GLN A 222 0.66 -1.83 -10.73
N ALA A 223 1.52 -0.91 -11.15
CA ALA A 223 1.32 0.53 -11.00
C ALA A 223 1.57 1.21 -12.35
N ALA A 224 0.73 2.16 -12.71
CA ALA A 224 0.83 2.88 -13.96
C ALA A 224 0.33 4.34 -13.80
N ALA A 225 0.86 5.21 -14.64
CA ALA A 225 0.28 6.52 -14.90
C ALA A 225 -0.07 6.62 -16.39
N GLY A 226 -0.19 7.82 -16.95
CA GLY A 226 -0.57 7.96 -18.37
C GLY A 226 0.39 7.24 -19.33
N ALA A 227 -0.05 6.98 -20.57
CA ALA A 227 0.58 6.03 -21.50
C ALA A 227 2.09 6.22 -21.77
N ASP A 228 2.63 7.43 -21.58
CA ASP A 228 4.06 7.74 -21.81
C ASP A 228 4.89 7.77 -20.52
N CYS A 229 4.30 7.35 -19.40
CA CYS A 229 4.93 7.35 -18.10
C CYS A 229 5.40 5.93 -17.74
N PRO A 230 6.35 5.79 -16.80
CA PRO A 230 6.78 4.47 -16.34
C PRO A 230 5.60 3.59 -15.91
N SER A 231 5.81 2.27 -15.92
CA SER A 231 4.87 1.32 -15.35
C SER A 231 5.66 0.26 -14.63
N TYR A 232 5.17 -0.16 -13.48
CA TYR A 232 5.82 -1.15 -12.63
C TYR A 232 4.94 -2.38 -12.56
N GLN A 233 5.55 -3.57 -12.67
CA GLN A 233 4.83 -4.84 -12.62
C GLN A 233 5.62 -5.83 -11.76
N CYS A 234 4.99 -6.33 -10.71
CA CYS A 234 5.51 -7.42 -9.90
C CYS A 234 4.75 -8.70 -10.19
N GLU A 235 5.49 -9.73 -10.59
CA GLU A 235 4.94 -11.07 -10.80
C GLU A 235 4.34 -11.64 -9.50
N ALA A 236 3.28 -12.43 -9.66
CA ALA A 236 2.61 -13.08 -8.55
C ALA A 236 3.57 -14.00 -7.78
N ASN A 237 3.65 -13.84 -6.46
CA ASN A 237 4.51 -14.65 -5.58
C ASN A 237 6.02 -14.56 -5.88
N VAL A 238 6.48 -13.48 -6.53
CA VAL A 238 7.89 -13.25 -6.87
C VAL A 238 8.48 -12.06 -6.12
N TRP A 239 9.65 -12.23 -5.52
CA TRP A 239 10.41 -11.11 -4.95
C TRP A 239 10.74 -10.07 -6.02
N CYS A 240 10.33 -8.82 -5.81
CA CYS A 240 10.26 -7.80 -6.86
C CYS A 240 11.15 -6.56 -6.58
N PRO A 241 12.48 -6.71 -6.45
CA PRO A 241 13.33 -5.61 -5.98
C PRO A 241 13.60 -4.53 -7.03
N GLN A 242 13.32 -4.77 -8.31
CA GLN A 242 13.56 -3.78 -9.37
C GLN A 242 12.36 -2.85 -9.61
N GLU A 243 11.14 -3.29 -9.26
CA GLU A 243 9.90 -2.57 -9.58
C GLU A 243 9.14 -2.10 -8.34
N ALA A 244 9.62 -2.46 -7.14
CA ALA A 244 9.02 -2.07 -5.86
C ALA A 244 10.06 -1.90 -4.75
N TYR A 245 9.73 -1.08 -3.75
CA TYR A 245 10.52 -0.95 -2.53
C TYR A 245 10.39 -2.20 -1.66
N VAL A 246 11.49 -2.96 -1.63
CA VAL A 246 11.73 -4.05 -0.67
C VAL A 246 12.95 -3.79 0.22
N VAL A 247 13.57 -2.61 0.04
CA VAL A 247 14.63 -2.05 0.88
C VAL A 247 14.32 -0.57 1.04
N ALA A 248 14.39 -0.05 2.27
CA ALA A 248 14.11 1.35 2.55
C ALA A 248 14.98 2.27 1.70
N GLU A 249 14.36 3.30 1.11
CA GLU A 249 15.01 4.32 0.27
C GLU A 249 15.87 3.75 -0.87
N PHE A 250 15.60 2.49 -1.26
CA PHE A 250 16.39 1.75 -2.23
C PHE A 250 17.89 1.69 -1.87
N ASP A 251 18.23 1.74 -0.57
CA ASP A 251 19.61 1.84 -0.07
C ASP A 251 20.35 3.06 -0.66
N TYR A 252 19.61 4.12 -0.99
CA TYR A 252 20.08 5.35 -1.66
C TYR A 252 20.78 5.10 -3.00
N LYS A 253 20.51 3.96 -3.65
CA LYS A 253 21.09 3.63 -4.95
C LYS A 253 20.34 4.36 -6.07
N PRO A 254 21.01 4.66 -7.19
CA PRO A 254 20.32 5.14 -8.38
C PRO A 254 19.35 4.09 -8.93
N GLY A 255 18.28 4.54 -9.59
CA GLY A 255 17.30 3.66 -10.21
C GLY A 255 16.24 3.12 -9.24
N ALA A 256 15.93 3.86 -8.17
CA ALA A 256 14.79 3.55 -7.32
C ALA A 256 13.49 3.42 -8.16
N PRO A 257 12.58 2.50 -7.79
CA PRO A 257 11.37 2.19 -8.55
C PRO A 257 10.28 3.26 -8.34
N VAL A 258 10.60 4.51 -8.70
CA VAL A 258 9.72 5.67 -8.57
C VAL A 258 9.41 6.22 -9.94
N GLY A 259 8.13 6.17 -10.31
CA GLY A 259 7.62 6.76 -11.53
C GLY A 259 7.32 8.23 -11.33
N ALA A 260 7.31 9.01 -12.41
CA ALA A 260 6.82 10.38 -12.41
C ALA A 260 5.99 10.63 -13.66
N CYS A 261 4.90 11.40 -13.52
CA CYS A 261 3.97 11.70 -14.59
C CYS A 261 3.27 13.05 -14.34
N GLY A 262 2.51 13.53 -15.33
CA GLY A 262 1.63 14.67 -15.15
C GLY A 262 0.47 14.33 -14.19
N VAL A 263 0.17 15.19 -13.22
CA VAL A 263 -0.95 15.04 -12.27
C VAL A 263 -2.27 14.85 -13.02
N GLU A 264 -2.44 15.56 -14.13
CA GLU A 264 -3.64 15.50 -14.98
C GLU A 264 -3.85 14.12 -15.61
N LYS A 265 -2.79 13.31 -15.75
CA LYS A 265 -2.87 11.94 -16.28
C LYS A 265 -3.38 10.93 -15.24
N GLY A 266 -3.31 11.27 -13.94
CA GLY A 266 -3.68 10.36 -12.86
C GLY A 266 -2.64 9.28 -12.57
N VAL A 267 -2.87 8.55 -11.48
CA VAL A 267 -2.09 7.36 -11.09
C VAL A 267 -3.04 6.21 -10.79
N ALA A 268 -2.63 5.00 -11.15
CA ALA A 268 -3.40 3.80 -10.93
C ALA A 268 -2.54 2.70 -10.34
N PHE A 269 -3.12 2.00 -9.38
CA PHE A 269 -2.55 0.82 -8.76
C PHE A 269 -3.52 -0.34 -8.89
N GLU A 270 -2.98 -1.56 -8.93
CA GLU A 270 -3.79 -2.76 -8.99
C GLU A 270 -3.16 -3.90 -8.21
N ILE A 271 -4.01 -4.60 -7.47
CA ILE A 271 -3.68 -5.83 -6.76
C ILE A 271 -4.36 -7.04 -7.41
N CYS A 272 -3.71 -8.19 -7.32
CA CYS A 272 -4.10 -9.42 -8.02
C CYS A 272 -4.27 -9.22 -9.54
N ALA A 273 -3.33 -8.54 -10.18
CA ALA A 273 -3.41 -8.12 -11.58
C ALA A 273 -3.58 -9.29 -12.58
N ALA A 274 -3.13 -10.49 -12.24
CA ALA A 274 -3.28 -11.69 -13.05
C ALA A 274 -4.74 -12.19 -13.18
N ASN A 275 -5.67 -11.68 -12.37
CA ASN A 275 -7.05 -12.15 -12.34
C ASN A 275 -7.98 -11.49 -13.38
N ARG A 276 -7.48 -10.61 -14.25
CA ARG A 276 -8.27 -9.77 -15.18
C ARG A 276 -8.13 -10.07 -16.66
#